data_AF-A0AA95DYW4-F1
#
_entry.id   AF-A0AA95DYW4-F1
#
_cell.length_a   1.000
_cell.length_b   1.000
_cell.length_c   1.000
_cell.angle_alpha   90.00
_cell.angle_beta   90.00
_cell.angle_gamma   90.00
#
_symmetry.space_group_name_H-M   'P 1'
#
loop_
_entity.id
_entity.type
_entity.pdbx_description
1 polymer ?
#
loop_
_entity_poly.entity_id
_entity_poly.type
_entity_poly.pdbx_seq_one_letter_code
_entity_poly.pdbx_strand_id
1 'polypeptide(L)' 'MKEYFEFYNSERLHQSLDYHTPAQVHLNNSSDNPVLYQPNSILIL' A
#
# COMPACT_ATOMS: atom_id res chain seq x y z
N MET A 1 7.49 -7.88 20.20
CA MET A 1 7.91 -6.74 19.33
C MET A 1 8.06 -7.20 17.88
N LYS A 2 8.67 -8.37 17.63
CA LYS A 2 8.75 -8.99 16.29
C LYS A 2 7.37 -9.23 15.66
N GLU A 3 6.40 -9.74 16.42
CA GLU A 3 5.05 -10.00 15.87
C GLU A 3 4.36 -8.71 15.43
N TYR A 4 4.57 -7.60 16.14
CA TYR A 4 4.01 -6.30 15.75
C TYR A 4 4.57 -5.82 14.40
N PHE A 5 5.88 -5.97 14.18
CA PHE A 5 6.49 -5.59 12.90
C PHE A 5 6.03 -6.49 11.75
N GLU A 6 5.88 -7.79 12.00
CA GLU A 6 5.37 -8.75 11.00
C GLU A 6 3.93 -8.41 10.62
N PHE A 7 3.06 -8.22 11.61
CA PHE A 7 1.68 -7.79 11.39
C PHE A 7 1.59 -6.44 10.65
N TYR A 8 2.35 -5.44 11.09
CA TYR A 8 2.31 -4.10 10.48
C TYR A 8 2.77 -4.10 9.03
N ASN A 9 3.82 -4.87 8.70
CA ASN A 9 4.40 -4.88 7.36
C ASN A 9 3.62 -5.75 6.38
N SER A 10 3.02 -6.85 6.88
CA SER A 10 2.50 -7.93 6.01
C SER A 10 0.98 -8.11 6.05
N GLU A 11 0.31 -7.69 7.11
CA GLU A 11 -1.12 -7.98 7.32
C GLU A 11 -1.97 -6.71 7.39
N ARG A 12 -1.41 -5.63 7.93
CA ARG A 12 -2.14 -4.36 8.09
C ARG A 12 -2.28 -3.63 6.75
N LEU A 13 -3.51 -3.44 6.31
CA LEU A 13 -3.84 -2.57 5.18
C LEU A 13 -3.85 -1.10 5.63
N HIS A 14 -3.31 -0.23 4.78
CA HIS A 14 -3.31 1.21 5.04
C HIS A 14 -4.13 1.94 3.97
N GLN A 15 -5.11 2.73 4.39
CA GLN A 15 -5.95 3.53 3.48
C GLN A 15 -5.13 4.50 2.63
N SER A 16 -4.03 5.04 3.18
CA SER A 16 -3.09 5.92 2.47
C SER A 16 -2.22 5.19 1.44
N LEU A 17 -2.23 3.85 1.45
CA LEU A 17 -1.51 3.00 0.50
C LEU A 17 -2.50 2.29 -0.44
N ASP A 18 -3.67 2.89 -0.69
CA ASP A 18 -4.74 2.28 -1.49
C ASP A 18 -5.15 0.89 -0.99
N TYR A 19 -5.20 0.72 0.34
CA TYR A 19 -5.47 -0.57 0.99
C TYR A 19 -4.44 -1.66 0.69
N HIS A 20 -3.19 -1.28 0.39
CA HIS A 20 -2.05 -2.20 0.38
C HIS A 20 -1.28 -2.19 1.70
N THR A 21 -0.48 -3.24 1.90
CA THR A 21 0.47 -3.34 3.02
C THR A 21 1.79 -2.65 2.68
N PRO A 22 2.58 -2.22 3.68
CA PRO A 22 3.89 -1.63 3.44
C PRO A 22 4.83 -2.53 2.60
N ALA A 23 4.80 -3.85 2.83
CA ALA A 23 5.60 -4.81 2.07
C ALA A 23 5.18 -4.88 0.59
N GLN A 24 3.87 -4.83 0.31
CA GLN A 24 3.35 -4.84 -1.07
C GLN A 24 3.81 -3.61 -1.85
N VAL A 25 3.76 -2.42 -1.24
CA VAL A 25 4.21 -1.17 -1.88
C VAL A 25 5.71 -1.21 -2.16
N HIS A 26 6.52 -1.67 -1.20
CA HIS A 26 7.97 -1.75 -1.39
C HIS A 26 8.37 -2.76 -2.48
N LEU A 27 7.70 -3.92 -2.53
CA LEU A 27 7.95 -4.95 -3.54
C LEU A 27 7.50 -4.49 -4.94
N ASN A 28 6.34 -3.84 -5.05
CA ASN A 28 5.79 -3.40 -6.33
C ASN A 28 6.59 -2.24 -6.94
N ASN A 29 7.12 -1.35 -6.10
CA ASN A 29 7.98 -0.24 -6.53
C ASN A 29 9.40 -0.68 -6.98
N SER A 30 9.73 -1.97 -6.85
CA SER A 30 11.03 -2.52 -7.27
C SER A 30 11.06 -2.97 -8.73
N SER A 31 9.97 -2.79 -9.48
CA SER A 31 9.92 -2.97 -10.94
C SER A 31 9.91 -1.59 -11.61
N ASP A 32 10.86 -1.36 -12.52
CA ASP A 32 11.09 -0.10 -13.26
C ASP A 32 9.80 0.57 -13.85
N ASN A 33 9.27 1.61 -13.17
CA ASN A 33 8.46 2.77 -13.63
C ASN A 33 7.18 2.57 -14.53
N PRO A 34 6.29 3.58 -14.69
CA PRO A 34 5.66 4.47 -13.71
C PRO A 34 4.12 4.54 -13.93
N VAL A 35 3.27 4.26 -12.93
CA VAL A 35 1.83 4.56 -13.05
C VAL A 35 1.49 5.80 -12.24
N LEU A 36 1.34 6.90 -12.99
CA LEU A 36 0.88 8.20 -12.54
C LEU A 36 -0.55 8.08 -11.99
N TYR A 37 -0.72 8.02 -10.67
CA TYR A 37 -2.05 8.02 -10.04
C TYR A 37 -2.78 9.34 -10.35
N GLN A 38 -3.95 9.26 -10.99
CA GLN A 38 -4.83 10.41 -11.26
C GLN A 38 -5.99 10.41 -10.24
N PRO A 39 -6.18 11.49 -9.45
CA PRO A 39 -6.97 11.46 -8.22
C PRO A 39 -8.49 11.67 -8.34
N ASN A 40 -9.13 11.37 -9.47
CA ASN A 40 -10.49 11.85 -9.73
C ASN A 40 -11.60 10.79 -9.72
N SER A 41 -11.75 9.99 -8.66
CA SER A 41 -13.02 9.25 -8.43
C SER A 41 -13.24 8.90 -6.95
N ILE A 42 -13.48 9.92 -6.12
CA ILE A 42 -14.19 9.69 -4.86
C ILE A 42 -15.68 9.64 -5.20
N LEU A 43 -16.25 8.44 -5.34
CA LEU A 43 -17.69 8.22 -5.32
C LEU A 43 -18.10 8.09 -3.84
N ILE A 44 -18.78 9.08 -3.30
CA ILE A 44 -19.50 8.95 -2.02
C ILE A 44 -20.90 8.46 -2.36
N LEU A 45 -21.21 7.23 -1.93
CA LEU A 45 -22.57 6.68 -1.86
C LEU A 45 -23.08 6.79 -0.41
#